data_AF-A0A5C8DAY7-F1
#
_entry.id   AF-A0A5C8DAY7-F1
#
_cell.length_a   1.000
_cell.length_b   1.000
_cell.length_c   1.000
_cell.angle_alpha   90.00
_cell.angle_beta   90.00
_cell.angle_gamma   90.00
#
_symmetry.space_group_name_H-M   'P 1'
#
loop_
_entity.id
_entity.type
_entity.pdbx_description
1 polymer ?
#
loop_
_entity_poly.entity_id
_entity_poly.type
_entity_poly.pdbx_seq_one_letter_code
_entity_poly.pdbx_strand_id
1 'polypeptide(L)'
;DWYLPAYPNGFWAFNPFAWQLLFVFGAWCALGGAKRMGRILSSPITLWLCVAYLVFAFCVTMTWHVPRLNVFMPRWLESWMYPINKTDLDVLRFIHFLALAALTVRFIPANWPGLKSPWLRPVIRCGQHSLEIFCLGVFLAFAGHFILAEISGGAWMHFFVSVAGIVIMSAAAALFSWYKGEVSKSGKRAKSADGDADLAGGGT
;
A
#
# COMPACT_ATOMS: atom_id res chain seq x y z
N ASP A 1 -0.87 -16.57 22.88
CA ASP A 1 -1.60 -15.34 22.51
C ASP A 1 -0.94 -14.11 23.12
N TRP A 2 -0.03 -13.48 22.36
CA TRP A 2 0.71 -12.29 22.78
C TRP A 2 -0.05 -11.01 22.41
N TYR A 3 -1.27 -10.83 22.92
CA TYR A 3 -2.05 -9.62 22.68
C TYR A 3 -1.84 -8.62 23.81
N LEU A 4 -1.65 -7.35 23.46
CA LEU A 4 -1.62 -6.27 24.44
C LEU A 4 -3.06 -5.88 24.82
N PRO A 5 -3.36 -5.71 26.12
CA PRO A 5 -4.67 -5.24 26.55
C PRO A 5 -4.90 -3.78 26.14
N ALA A 6 -6.10 -3.46 25.67
CA ALA A 6 -6.55 -2.10 25.40
C ALA A 6 -7.43 -1.59 26.56
N TYR A 7 -7.16 -0.38 27.04
CA TYR A 7 -8.00 0.29 28.04
C TYR A 7 -9.28 0.85 27.36
N PRO A 8 -10.49 0.77 27.95
CA PRO A 8 -10.85 0.24 29.28
C PRO A 8 -11.25 -1.24 29.28
N ASN A 9 -11.62 -1.82 28.13
CA ASN A 9 -11.83 -3.26 27.93
C ASN A 9 -11.54 -3.59 26.46
N GLY A 10 -10.76 -4.64 26.21
CA GLY A 10 -10.49 -5.13 24.86
C GLY A 10 -9.04 -5.54 24.66
N PHE A 11 -8.74 -6.03 23.47
CA PHE A 11 -7.38 -6.28 23.01
C PHE A 11 -7.01 -5.23 21.98
N TRP A 12 -5.73 -4.88 21.90
CA TRP A 12 -5.23 -4.09 20.78
C TRP A 12 -5.63 -4.77 19.48
N ALA A 13 -6.43 -4.07 18.65
CA ALA A 13 -6.85 -4.56 17.34
C ALA A 13 -5.64 -4.85 16.41
N PHE A 14 -4.47 -4.35 16.77
CA PHE A 14 -3.22 -4.46 16.03
C PHE A 14 -2.15 -5.08 16.92
N ASN A 15 -1.73 -6.32 16.62
CA ASN A 15 -0.64 -6.97 17.33
C ASN A 15 0.72 -6.41 16.83
N PRO A 16 1.45 -5.60 17.63
CA PRO A 16 2.69 -4.97 17.17
C PRO A 16 3.77 -6.00 16.80
N PHE A 17 3.80 -7.17 17.45
CA PHE A 17 4.77 -8.22 17.16
C PHE A 17 4.51 -8.90 15.81
N ALA A 18 3.25 -9.04 15.42
CA ALA A 18 2.89 -9.63 14.13
C ALA A 18 3.25 -8.69 12.95
N TRP A 19 3.18 -7.37 13.16
CA TRP A 19 3.46 -6.37 12.13
C TRP A 19 4.93 -5.97 12.02
N GLN A 20 5.74 -6.19 13.06
CA GLN A 20 7.20 -6.00 13.01
C GLN A 20 7.82 -6.76 11.83
N LEU A 21 7.36 -7.99 11.56
CA LEU A 21 7.83 -8.77 10.42
C LEU A 21 7.58 -8.06 9.09
N LEU A 22 6.41 -7.43 8.90
CA LEU A 22 6.07 -6.69 7.68
C LEU A 22 7.00 -5.48 7.50
N PHE A 23 7.23 -4.71 8.56
CA PHE A 23 8.10 -3.52 8.51
C PHE A 23 9.57 -3.91 8.24
N VAL A 24 10.08 -4.92 8.94
CA VAL A 24 11.44 -5.43 8.75
C VAL A 24 11.60 -6.02 7.35
N PHE A 25 10.64 -6.80 6.88
CA PHE A 25 10.64 -7.35 5.53
C PHE A 25 10.58 -6.26 4.45
N GLY A 26 9.74 -5.25 4.63
CA GLY A 26 9.65 -4.09 3.75
C GLY A 26 10.95 -3.30 3.70
N ALA A 27 11.56 -3.01 4.85
CA ALA A 27 12.86 -2.36 4.94
C ALA A 27 13.97 -3.19 4.26
N TRP A 28 13.98 -4.51 4.51
CA TRP A 28 14.91 -5.44 3.85
C TRP A 28 14.74 -5.43 2.32
N CYS A 29 13.49 -5.45 1.84
CA CYS A 29 13.20 -5.35 0.41
C CYS A 29 13.72 -4.04 -0.18
N ALA A 30 13.50 -2.91 0.50
CA ALA A 30 13.93 -1.58 0.07
C ALA A 30 15.46 -1.43 0.04
N LEU A 31 16.17 -2.05 0.99
CA LEU A 31 17.65 -2.06 1.05
C LEU A 31 18.32 -2.99 0.02
N GLY A 32 17.54 -3.65 -0.84
CA GLY A 32 18.05 -4.49 -1.94
C GLY A 32 17.75 -5.98 -1.80
N GLY A 33 17.04 -6.40 -0.74
CA GLY A 33 16.55 -7.77 -0.57
C GLY A 33 15.69 -8.24 -1.75
N ALA A 34 14.86 -7.34 -2.31
CA ALA A 34 14.04 -7.64 -3.49
C ALA A 34 14.91 -7.96 -4.73
N LYS A 35 16.02 -7.22 -4.93
CA LYS A 35 16.96 -7.47 -6.03
C LYS A 35 17.70 -8.81 -5.85
N ARG A 36 18.06 -9.15 -4.61
CA ARG A 36 18.69 -10.43 -4.26
C ARG A 36 17.75 -11.62 -4.47
N MET A 37 16.46 -11.46 -4.16
CA MET A 37 15.42 -12.46 -4.42
C MET A 37 14.95 -12.48 -5.88
N GLY A 38 15.40 -11.55 -6.73
CA GLY A 38 14.95 -11.43 -8.12
C GLY A 38 15.14 -12.71 -8.95
N ARG A 39 16.16 -13.53 -8.65
CA ARG A 39 16.36 -14.84 -9.32
C ARG A 39 15.30 -15.88 -8.95
N ILE A 40 14.83 -15.86 -7.70
CA ILE A 40 13.76 -16.74 -7.23
C ILE A 40 12.42 -16.23 -7.79
N LEU A 41 12.19 -14.92 -7.71
CA LEU A 41 10.98 -14.27 -8.23
C LEU A 41 10.84 -14.37 -9.76
N SER A 42 11.95 -14.53 -10.49
CA SER A 42 11.95 -14.69 -11.95
C SER A 42 11.74 -16.13 -12.40
N SER A 43 11.74 -17.10 -11.47
CA SER A 43 11.52 -18.52 -11.77
C SER A 43 10.08 -18.76 -12.24
N PRO A 44 9.87 -19.55 -13.30
CA PRO A 44 8.53 -19.92 -13.75
C PRO A 44 7.76 -20.71 -12.68
N ILE A 45 8.46 -21.46 -11.83
CA ILE A 45 7.86 -22.24 -10.74
C ILE A 45 7.19 -21.30 -9.72
N THR A 46 7.90 -20.24 -9.30
CA THR A 46 7.37 -19.25 -8.36
C THR A 46 6.16 -18.53 -8.94
N LEU A 47 6.18 -18.22 -10.25
CA LEU A 47 5.02 -17.64 -10.94
C LEU A 47 3.81 -18.57 -10.87
N TRP A 48 3.96 -19.84 -11.25
CA TRP A 48 2.87 -20.82 -11.21
C TRP A 48 2.32 -21.02 -9.79
N LEU A 49 3.20 -21.05 -8.78
CA LEU A 49 2.77 -21.11 -7.38
C LEU A 49 1.97 -19.88 -6.97
N CYS A 50 2.41 -18.67 -7.33
CA CYS A 50 1.68 -17.44 -7.05
C CYS A 50 0.31 -17.42 -7.74
N VAL A 51 0.25 -17.78 -9.02
CA VAL A 51 -1.01 -17.82 -9.78
C VAL A 51 -1.96 -18.87 -9.20
N ALA A 52 -1.48 -20.09 -8.95
CA ALA A 52 -2.28 -21.16 -8.37
C ALA A 52 -2.82 -20.76 -6.99
N TYR A 53 -2.00 -20.14 -6.15
CA TYR A 53 -2.42 -19.61 -4.86
C TYR A 53 -3.50 -18.53 -4.99
N LEU A 54 -3.34 -17.57 -5.91
CA LEU A 54 -4.32 -16.49 -6.11
C LEU A 54 -5.64 -17.01 -6.67
N VAL A 55 -5.61 -17.96 -7.61
CA VAL A 55 -6.80 -18.64 -8.12
C VAL A 55 -7.49 -19.42 -7.01
N PHE A 56 -6.72 -20.16 -6.20
CA PHE A 56 -7.26 -20.86 -5.03
C PHE A 56 -7.92 -19.89 -4.04
N ALA A 57 -7.23 -18.81 -3.68
CA ALA A 57 -7.77 -17.77 -2.79
C ALA A 57 -9.05 -17.14 -3.36
N PHE A 58 -9.10 -16.90 -4.67
CA PHE A 58 -10.29 -16.40 -5.36
C PHE A 58 -11.45 -17.39 -5.33
N CYS A 59 -11.19 -18.68 -5.57
CA CYS A 59 -12.22 -19.72 -5.47
C CYS A 59 -12.76 -19.83 -4.04
N VAL A 60 -11.87 -19.76 -3.04
CA VAL A 60 -12.27 -19.76 -1.63
C VAL A 60 -13.16 -18.55 -1.33
N THR A 61 -12.77 -17.32 -1.72
CA THR A 61 -13.61 -16.13 -1.47
C THR A 61 -14.94 -16.16 -2.22
N MET A 62 -14.97 -16.71 -3.44
CA MET A 62 -16.20 -16.85 -4.22
C MET A 62 -17.23 -17.74 -3.53
N THR A 63 -16.78 -18.75 -2.79
CA THR A 63 -17.65 -19.62 -1.99
C THR A 63 -18.45 -18.86 -0.93
N TRP A 64 -17.93 -17.75 -0.40
CA TRP A 64 -18.64 -16.91 0.59
C TRP A 64 -19.72 -16.06 -0.06
N HIS A 65 -19.54 -15.65 -1.32
CA HIS A 65 -20.51 -14.85 -2.06
C HIS A 65 -21.56 -15.69 -2.79
N VAL A 66 -21.28 -16.96 -3.08
CA VAL A 66 -22.18 -17.86 -3.79
C VAL A 66 -22.48 -19.08 -2.90
N PRO A 67 -23.64 -19.08 -2.19
CA PRO A 67 -23.99 -20.16 -1.27
C PRO A 67 -23.99 -21.57 -1.88
N ARG A 68 -24.21 -21.67 -3.21
CA ARG A 68 -24.19 -22.94 -3.94
C ARG A 68 -22.79 -23.56 -4.07
N LEU A 69 -21.73 -22.76 -3.97
CA LEU A 69 -20.34 -23.24 -4.04
C LEU A 69 -19.83 -23.78 -2.69
N ASN A 70 -20.60 -23.57 -1.60
CA ASN A 70 -20.22 -24.00 -0.25
C ASN A 70 -20.07 -25.53 -0.13
N VAL A 71 -20.76 -26.29 -0.98
CA VAL A 71 -20.65 -27.76 -1.06
C VAL A 71 -19.24 -28.22 -1.47
N PHE A 72 -18.49 -27.40 -2.21
CA PHE A 72 -17.13 -27.71 -2.64
C PHE A 72 -16.06 -27.33 -1.61
N MET A 73 -16.43 -26.69 -0.50
CA MET A 73 -15.49 -26.30 0.55
C MET A 73 -15.32 -27.46 1.54
N PRO A 74 -14.13 -28.08 1.62
CA PRO A 74 -13.91 -29.17 2.55
C PRO A 74 -13.94 -28.64 3.99
N ARG A 75 -14.72 -29.30 4.86
CA ARG A 75 -14.87 -28.92 6.28
C ARG A 75 -13.54 -28.82 7.05
N TRP A 76 -12.52 -29.59 6.65
CA TRP A 76 -11.17 -29.49 7.21
C TRP A 76 -10.52 -28.13 6.92
N LEU A 77 -10.70 -27.59 5.71
CA LEU A 77 -10.16 -26.28 5.32
C LEU A 77 -10.90 -25.16 6.05
N GLU A 78 -12.21 -25.29 6.22
CA GLU A 78 -13.02 -24.37 7.03
C GLU A 78 -12.57 -24.39 8.50
N SER A 79 -12.33 -25.57 9.07
CA SER A 79 -11.87 -25.74 10.46
C SER A 79 -10.42 -25.30 10.69
N TRP A 80 -9.58 -25.30 9.64
CA TRP A 80 -8.19 -24.85 9.72
C TRP A 80 -8.07 -23.34 9.47
N MET A 81 -8.96 -22.79 8.66
CA MET A 81 -9.05 -21.36 8.40
C MET A 81 -9.76 -20.62 9.54
N TYR A 82 -10.67 -21.25 10.28
CA TYR A 82 -11.30 -20.68 11.46
C TYR A 82 -10.64 -21.17 12.77
N PRO A 83 -10.34 -20.27 13.74
CA PRO A 83 -10.70 -18.87 13.80
C PRO A 83 -9.73 -17.99 12.98
N ILE A 84 -10.28 -17.22 12.03
CA ILE A 84 -9.59 -16.04 11.50
C ILE A 84 -9.47 -15.08 12.69
N ASN A 85 -8.33 -15.15 13.40
CA ASN A 85 -8.01 -14.19 14.44
C ASN A 85 -7.82 -12.83 13.76
N LYS A 86 -8.87 -12.01 13.83
CA LYS A 86 -8.97 -10.69 13.21
C LYS A 86 -7.86 -9.71 13.67
N THR A 87 -7.17 -10.08 14.74
CA THR A 87 -6.12 -9.34 15.45
C THR A 87 -4.68 -9.68 15.02
N ASP A 88 -4.45 -10.84 14.39
CA ASP A 88 -3.11 -11.25 13.97
C ASP A 88 -2.85 -10.97 12.49
N LEU A 89 -1.57 -10.82 12.15
CA LEU A 89 -1.11 -10.84 10.77
C LEU A 89 -1.37 -12.24 10.20
N ASP A 90 -2.56 -12.43 9.65
CA ASP A 90 -2.95 -13.68 9.00
C ASP A 90 -1.90 -14.04 7.94
N VAL A 91 -1.17 -15.13 8.18
CA VAL A 91 -0.08 -15.59 7.32
C VAL A 91 -0.59 -15.78 5.89
N LEU A 92 -1.86 -16.16 5.72
CA LEU A 92 -2.49 -16.27 4.42
C LEU A 92 -2.58 -14.91 3.72
N ARG A 93 -2.96 -13.84 4.42
CA ARG A 93 -2.98 -12.48 3.84
C ARG A 93 -1.59 -12.01 3.46
N PHE A 94 -0.59 -12.33 4.28
CA PHE A 94 0.80 -11.99 3.96
C PHE A 94 1.30 -12.73 2.71
N ILE A 95 1.00 -14.03 2.60
CA ILE A 95 1.33 -14.82 1.39
C ILE A 95 0.57 -14.30 0.17
N HIS A 96 -0.71 -13.94 0.32
CA HIS A 96 -1.51 -13.36 -0.75
C HIS A 96 -0.93 -12.04 -1.25
N PHE A 97 -0.59 -11.14 -0.32
CA PHE A 97 0.08 -9.89 -0.65
C PHE A 97 1.43 -10.14 -1.35
N LEU A 98 2.24 -11.08 -0.86
CA LEU A 98 3.52 -11.42 -1.47
C LEU A 98 3.36 -12.00 -2.88
N ALA A 99 2.34 -12.84 -3.11
CA ALA A 99 2.02 -13.39 -4.42
C ALA A 99 1.62 -12.29 -5.41
N LEU A 100 0.76 -11.35 -4.99
CA LEU A 100 0.42 -10.18 -5.80
C LEU A 100 1.64 -9.30 -6.09
N ALA A 101 2.48 -9.04 -5.07
CA ALA A 101 3.70 -8.27 -5.24
C ALA A 101 4.67 -8.93 -6.22
N ALA A 102 4.84 -10.25 -6.14
CA ALA A 102 5.69 -11.02 -7.06
C ALA A 102 5.18 -10.95 -8.50
N LEU A 103 3.88 -11.14 -8.73
CA LEU A 103 3.29 -10.97 -10.06
C LEU A 103 3.42 -9.54 -10.58
N THR A 104 3.18 -8.55 -9.72
CA THR A 104 3.31 -7.12 -10.07
C THR A 104 4.74 -6.81 -10.51
N VAL A 105 5.76 -7.21 -9.75
CA VAL A 105 7.18 -7.00 -10.11
C VAL A 105 7.55 -7.73 -11.41
N ARG A 106 6.95 -8.91 -11.66
CA ARG A 106 7.20 -9.70 -12.87
C ARG A 106 6.58 -9.07 -14.12
N PHE A 107 5.34 -8.60 -14.03
CA PHE A 107 4.59 -8.07 -15.18
C PHE A 107 4.80 -6.57 -15.40
N ILE A 108 5.19 -5.82 -14.38
CA ILE A 108 5.41 -4.37 -14.43
C ILE A 108 6.91 -4.09 -14.27
N PRO A 109 7.71 -4.19 -15.35
CA PRO A 109 9.13 -3.88 -15.28
C PRO A 109 9.33 -2.39 -15.00
N ALA A 110 10.40 -2.05 -14.27
CA ALA A 110 10.72 -0.66 -13.90
C ALA A 110 10.83 0.29 -15.11
N ASN A 111 11.17 -0.25 -16.30
CA ASN A 111 11.32 0.51 -17.54
C ASN A 111 10.05 0.56 -18.40
N TRP A 112 8.90 0.08 -17.92
CA TRP A 112 7.68 0.04 -18.71
C TRP A 112 7.24 1.46 -19.12
N PRO A 113 7.05 1.76 -20.42
CA PRO A 113 6.55 3.06 -20.88
C PRO A 113 5.22 3.48 -20.23
N GLY A 114 4.40 2.50 -19.79
CA GLY A 114 3.18 2.76 -19.02
C GLY A 114 3.44 3.56 -17.74
N LEU A 115 4.53 3.29 -17.00
CA LEU A 115 4.88 4.02 -15.78
C LEU A 115 5.23 5.50 -16.04
N LYS A 116 5.61 5.84 -17.27
CA LYS A 116 5.92 7.23 -17.67
C LYS A 116 4.68 8.03 -18.10
N SER A 117 3.55 7.34 -18.30
CA SER A 117 2.27 7.92 -18.73
C SER A 117 1.74 8.92 -17.71
N PRO A 118 1.21 10.08 -18.14
CA PRO A 118 0.63 11.08 -17.23
C PRO A 118 -0.53 10.55 -16.38
N TRP A 119 -1.23 9.52 -16.83
CA TRP A 119 -2.35 8.90 -16.12
C TRP A 119 -1.94 8.14 -14.85
N LEU A 120 -0.76 7.51 -14.86
CA LEU A 120 -0.23 6.78 -13.71
C LEU A 120 0.58 7.68 -12.76
N ARG A 121 1.00 8.88 -13.21
CA ARG A 121 1.71 9.86 -12.39
C ARG A 121 0.99 10.24 -11.08
N PRO A 122 -0.32 10.54 -11.06
CA PRO A 122 -0.99 10.85 -9.80
C PRO A 122 -0.92 9.67 -8.84
N VAL A 123 -1.17 8.44 -9.32
CA VAL A 123 -1.10 7.22 -8.49
C VAL A 123 0.31 7.02 -7.92
N ILE A 124 1.35 7.18 -8.74
CA ILE A 124 2.75 7.05 -8.30
C ILE A 124 3.10 8.11 -7.26
N ARG A 125 2.73 9.39 -7.50
CA ARG A 125 2.98 10.47 -6.54
C ARG A 125 2.19 10.27 -5.25
N CYS A 126 0.99 9.74 -5.33
CA CYS A 126 0.22 9.39 -4.15
C CYS A 126 0.93 8.31 -3.32
N GLY A 127 1.50 7.30 -3.98
CA GLY A 127 2.30 6.27 -3.32
C GLY A 127 3.60 6.79 -2.67
N GLN A 128 4.21 7.83 -3.24
CA GLN A 128 5.44 8.44 -2.68
C GLN A 128 5.20 9.23 -1.39
N HIS A 129 3.98 9.75 -1.20
CA HIS A 129 3.55 10.52 -0.02
C HIS A 129 2.38 9.79 0.68
N SER A 130 2.51 8.48 0.82
CA SER A 130 1.42 7.61 1.26
C SER A 130 0.92 7.94 2.67
N LEU A 131 1.80 8.42 3.56
CA LEU A 131 1.44 8.76 4.94
C LEU A 131 0.59 10.03 4.98
N GLU A 132 1.04 11.08 4.31
CA GLU A 132 0.38 12.38 4.26
C GLU A 132 -0.99 12.26 3.58
N ILE A 133 -1.06 11.47 2.50
CA ILE A 133 -2.30 11.26 1.75
C ILE A 133 -3.24 10.32 2.49
N PHE A 134 -2.73 9.36 3.25
CA PHE A 134 -3.55 8.57 4.16
C PHE A 134 -4.23 9.45 5.21
N CYS A 135 -3.47 10.33 5.88
CA CYS A 135 -4.02 11.28 6.84
C CYS A 135 -5.11 12.16 6.20
N LEU A 136 -4.84 12.72 5.00
CA LEU A 136 -5.82 13.50 4.24
C LEU A 136 -7.06 12.67 3.89
N GLY A 137 -6.87 11.42 3.49
CA GLY A 137 -7.93 10.48 3.13
C GLY A 137 -8.87 10.18 4.29
N VAL A 138 -8.35 10.05 5.51
CA VAL A 138 -9.19 9.86 6.71
C VAL A 138 -10.13 11.05 6.92
N PHE A 139 -9.63 12.28 6.85
CA PHE A 139 -10.48 13.48 6.96
C PHE A 139 -11.52 13.55 5.83
N LEU A 140 -11.10 13.23 4.61
CA LEU A 140 -11.96 13.25 3.44
C LEU A 140 -13.04 12.18 3.50
N ALA A 141 -12.75 11.00 4.07
CA ALA A 141 -13.72 9.95 4.31
C ALA A 141 -14.81 10.39 5.30
N PHE A 142 -14.43 11.07 6.39
CA PHE A 142 -15.39 11.66 7.33
C PHE A 142 -16.26 12.72 6.67
N ALA A 143 -15.65 13.63 5.89
CA ALA A 143 -16.38 14.65 5.15
C ALA A 143 -17.34 14.04 4.12
N GLY A 144 -16.89 13.02 3.37
CA GLY A 144 -17.71 12.30 2.40
C GLY A 144 -18.88 11.59 3.06
N HIS A 145 -18.65 10.90 4.18
CA HIS A 145 -19.72 10.26 4.94
C HIS A 145 -20.77 11.28 5.42
N PHE A 146 -20.34 12.45 5.90
CA PHE A 146 -21.24 13.52 6.31
C PHE A 146 -22.10 14.03 5.13
N ILE A 147 -21.48 14.28 3.98
CA ILE A 147 -22.18 14.71 2.75
C ILE A 147 -23.23 13.67 2.31
N LEU A 148 -22.87 12.39 2.34
CA LEU A 148 -23.77 11.30 1.95
C LEU A 148 -24.93 11.11 2.93
N ALA A 149 -24.68 11.34 4.22
CA ALA A 149 -25.70 11.27 5.25
C ALA A 149 -26.73 12.41 5.13
N GLU A 150 -26.29 13.62 4.75
CA GLU A 150 -27.15 14.80 4.67
C GLU A 150 -27.95 14.90 3.35
N ILE A 151 -27.37 14.51 2.20
CA ILE A 151 -27.93 14.82 0.87
C ILE A 151 -28.75 13.66 0.27
N SER A 152 -28.98 12.57 1.01
CA SER A 152 -29.53 11.29 0.55
C SER A 152 -28.59 10.56 -0.44
N GLY A 153 -28.17 9.36 -0.03
CA GLY A 153 -27.14 8.55 -0.68
C GLY A 153 -27.58 7.88 -1.99
N GLY A 154 -27.75 8.66 -3.06
CA GLY A 154 -27.90 8.12 -4.41
C GLY A 154 -26.57 7.61 -4.97
N ALA A 155 -26.59 6.60 -5.85
CA ALA A 155 -25.39 6.03 -6.49
C ALA A 155 -24.52 7.12 -7.18
N TRP A 156 -25.15 8.16 -7.72
CA TRP A 156 -24.45 9.33 -8.27
C TRP A 156 -23.68 10.13 -7.24
N MET A 157 -24.22 10.33 -6.03
CA MET A 157 -23.51 11.04 -4.95
C MET A 157 -22.29 10.24 -4.48
N HIS A 158 -22.41 8.91 -4.37
CA HIS A 158 -21.27 8.04 -4.09
C HIS A 158 -20.18 8.16 -5.16
N PHE A 159 -20.57 8.21 -6.43
CA PHE A 159 -19.65 8.39 -7.55
C PHE A 159 -18.94 9.75 -7.47
N PHE A 160 -19.67 10.84 -7.35
CA PHE A 160 -19.09 12.20 -7.30
C PHE A 160 -18.17 12.39 -6.10
N VAL A 161 -18.56 11.92 -4.91
CA VAL A 161 -17.73 12.04 -3.70
C VAL A 161 -16.44 11.21 -3.85
N SER A 162 -16.53 10.02 -4.46
CA SER A 162 -15.34 9.20 -4.74
C SER A 162 -14.40 9.87 -5.74
N VAL A 163 -14.93 10.40 -6.84
CA VAL A 163 -14.16 11.10 -7.88
C VAL A 163 -13.51 12.36 -7.31
N ALA A 164 -14.28 13.18 -6.57
CA ALA A 164 -13.76 14.36 -5.89
C ALA A 164 -12.64 13.98 -4.92
N GLY A 165 -12.81 12.90 -4.17
CA GLY A 165 -11.78 12.40 -3.26
C GLY A 165 -10.48 12.04 -3.96
N ILE A 166 -10.56 11.31 -5.07
CA ILE A 166 -9.40 10.94 -5.91
C ILE A 166 -8.70 12.18 -6.45
N VAL A 167 -9.46 13.17 -6.93
CA VAL A 167 -8.91 14.41 -7.48
C VAL A 167 -8.19 15.21 -6.39
N ILE A 168 -8.79 15.37 -5.22
CA ILE A 168 -8.18 16.10 -4.09
C ILE A 168 -6.88 15.41 -3.64
N MET A 169 -6.89 14.09 -3.45
CA MET A 169 -5.70 13.33 -3.07
C MET A 169 -4.60 13.43 -4.14
N SER A 170 -4.96 13.37 -5.42
CA SER A 170 -4.01 13.52 -6.54
C SER A 170 -3.40 14.91 -6.61
N ALA A 171 -4.20 15.95 -6.36
CA ALA A 171 -3.75 17.34 -6.31
C ALA A 171 -2.82 17.58 -5.12
N ALA A 172 -3.16 17.07 -3.92
CA ALA A 172 -2.32 17.16 -2.74
C ALA A 172 -0.96 16.46 -2.96
N ALA A 173 -0.96 15.27 -3.56
CA ALA A 173 0.27 14.57 -3.94
C ALA A 173 1.16 15.40 -4.89
N ALA A 174 0.52 16.07 -5.86
CA ALA A 174 1.23 16.93 -6.79
C ALA A 174 1.84 18.16 -6.10
N LEU A 175 1.12 18.77 -5.15
CA LEU A 175 1.57 19.91 -4.35
C LEU A 175 2.76 19.53 -3.46
N PHE A 176 2.69 18.41 -2.73
CA PHE A 176 3.80 17.95 -1.88
C PHE A 176 5.06 17.64 -2.69
N SER A 177 4.90 17.02 -3.85
CA SER A 177 5.99 16.76 -4.78
C SER A 177 6.63 18.05 -5.30
N TRP A 178 5.82 19.07 -5.62
CA TRP A 178 6.32 20.39 -6.03
C TRP A 178 7.08 21.11 -4.91
N TYR A 179 6.48 21.17 -3.71
CA TYR A 179 7.09 21.83 -2.55
C TYR A 179 8.47 21.23 -2.20
N LYS A 180 8.57 19.91 -2.19
CA LYS A 180 9.85 19.21 -1.96
C LYS A 180 10.89 19.53 -3.04
N GLY A 181 10.46 19.71 -4.28
CA GLY A 181 11.32 20.13 -5.39
C GLY A 181 11.90 21.53 -5.19
N GLU A 182 11.07 22.49 -4.79
CA GLU A 182 11.52 23.88 -4.56
C GLU A 182 12.43 24.01 -3.33
N VAL A 183 12.10 23.33 -2.23
CA VAL A 183 12.96 23.28 -1.03
C VAL A 183 14.33 22.67 -1.36
N SER A 184 14.36 21.59 -2.14
CA SER A 184 15.62 20.96 -2.57
C SER A 184 16.47 21.88 -3.44
N LYS A 185 15.87 22.62 -4.38
CA LYS A 185 16.58 23.59 -5.23
C LYS A 185 17.14 24.74 -4.39
N SER A 186 16.36 25.28 -3.46
CA SER A 186 16.77 26.36 -2.57
C SER A 186 17.98 25.94 -1.71
N GLY A 187 17.93 24.74 -1.10
CA GLY A 187 19.05 24.21 -0.32
C GLY A 187 20.32 23.95 -1.13
N LYS A 188 20.21 23.48 -2.38
CA LYS A 188 21.37 23.34 -3.29
C LYS A 188 21.99 24.69 -3.64
N ARG A 189 21.17 25.72 -3.87
CA ARG A 189 21.63 27.08 -4.19
C ARG A 189 22.34 27.73 -3.00
N ALA A 190 21.84 27.52 -1.78
CA ALA A 190 22.50 27.96 -0.56
C ALA A 190 23.85 27.27 -0.35
N LYS A 191 23.92 25.94 -0.53
CA LYS A 191 25.18 25.18 -0.41
C LYS A 191 26.21 25.56 -1.48
N SER A 192 25.76 25.90 -2.69
CA SER A 192 26.63 26.39 -3.76
C SER A 192 27.21 27.77 -3.45
N ALA A 193 26.44 28.65 -2.82
CA ALA A 193 26.89 29.99 -2.45
C ALA A 193 27.92 29.96 -1.30
N ASP A 194 27.74 29.05 -0.33
CA ASP A 194 28.66 28.84 0.79
C ASP A 194 30.02 28.28 0.31
N GLY A 195 29.99 27.29 -0.60
CA GLY A 195 31.23 26.74 -1.18
C GLY A 195 32.00 27.71 -2.08
N ASP A 196 31.31 28.63 -2.76
CA ASP A 196 31.96 29.69 -3.55
C ASP A 196 32.59 30.77 -2.63
N ALA A 197 31.97 31.04 -1.48
CA ALA A 197 32.50 31.96 -0.48
C ALA A 197 33.76 31.41 0.22
N ASP A 198 33.81 30.12 0.54
CA ASP A 198 35.00 29.45 1.10
C ASP A 198 36.18 29.44 0.11
N LEU A 199 35.92 29.31 -1.19
CA LEU A 199 36.96 29.39 -2.23
C LEU A 199 37.47 30.83 -2.45
N ALA A 200 36.63 31.84 -2.23
CA ALA A 200 37.01 33.25 -2.34
C ALA A 200 37.70 33.80 -1.08
N GLY A 201 37.52 33.16 0.09
CA GLY A 201 38.13 33.56 1.37
C GLY A 201 39.52 32.98 1.64
N GLY A 202 40.03 32.08 0.80
CA GLY A 202 41.34 31.46 0.93
C GLY A 202 42.49 32.35 0.45
N GLY A 203 42.80 33.40 1.22
CA GLY A 203 43.93 34.26 0.91
C GLY A 203 44.27 35.26 2.02
N THR A 204 44.96 34.79 3.05
CA THR A 204 46.13 35.44 3.71
C THR A 204 46.85 34.42 4.57
#